data_AF-L7JS97-F1
#
_entry.id   AF-L7JS97-F1
#
_cell.length_a   1.000
_cell.length_b   1.000
_cell.length_c   1.000
_cell.angle_alpha   90.00
_cell.angle_beta   90.00
_cell.angle_gamma   90.00
#
_symmetry.space_group_name_H-M   'P 1'
#
loop_
_entity.id
_entity.type
_entity.pdbx_description
1 polymer ?
#
loop_
_entity_poly.entity_id
_entity_poly.type
_entity_poly.pdbx_seq_one_letter_code
_entity_poly.pdbx_strand_id
1 'polypeptide(L)'
;MADVEPVFRIPNYLSEVGYGSPFTLIGSLFFEFILLIALYIPIQMLGGFQELLLAGGGMYYMTLHILSYIPIPLYFISASIAFLIMIAVMVFSKNEKFYNLFTAIGSAYIVTYMIVILLNMPRIFVFLPLMIVAFLGFVVFKKTKRAMHYAVCKAILTGFMLDLMIDHLLPVAYMTKSHFSGTALMYGNNLLTIVTFVLAGVMSFIWTCYRDAFMNKVKSFRKK
;
A
#
# COMPACT_ATOMS: atom_id res chain seq x y z
N MET A 1 -22.64 -19.00 8.87
CA MET A 1 -21.52 -18.80 9.82
C MET A 1 -21.99 -17.74 10.78
N ALA A 2 -21.80 -17.91 12.10
CA ALA A 2 -22.15 -16.86 13.06
C ALA A 2 -21.49 -15.54 12.64
N ASP A 3 -22.21 -14.42 12.79
CA ASP A 3 -21.74 -13.08 12.44
C ASP A 3 -20.56 -12.69 13.33
N VAL A 4 -19.36 -13.12 12.92
CA VAL A 4 -18.12 -12.68 13.53
C VAL A 4 -17.93 -11.23 13.12
N GLU A 5 -17.98 -10.32 14.08
CA GLU A 5 -17.65 -8.93 13.82
C GLU A 5 -16.17 -8.80 13.45
N PRO A 6 -15.84 -7.97 12.44
CA PRO A 6 -14.47 -7.73 12.08
C PRO A 6 -13.77 -6.94 13.19
N VAL A 7 -12.54 -7.33 13.49
CA VAL A 7 -11.65 -6.75 14.50
C VAL A 7 -11.28 -5.31 14.16
N PHE A 8 -11.26 -4.98 12.86
CA PHE A 8 -11.16 -3.62 12.36
C PHE A 8 -12.01 -3.49 11.09
N ARG A 9 -12.55 -2.30 10.81
CA ARG A 9 -13.37 -2.09 9.60
C ARG A 9 -12.59 -2.50 8.37
N ILE A 10 -13.16 -3.39 7.57
CA ILE A 10 -12.54 -3.88 6.34
C ILE A 10 -12.52 -2.73 5.34
N PRO A 11 -11.35 -2.36 4.80
CA PRO A 11 -11.26 -1.32 3.79
C PRO A 11 -12.03 -1.66 2.52
N ASN A 12 -12.52 -0.64 1.81
CA ASN A 12 -13.28 -0.80 0.58
C ASN A 12 -12.51 -1.56 -0.52
N TYR A 13 -11.18 -1.40 -0.59
CA TYR A 13 -10.33 -2.13 -1.54
C TYR A 13 -10.22 -3.64 -1.23
N LEU A 14 -10.70 -4.12 -0.09
CA LEU A 14 -10.81 -5.56 0.23
C LEU A 14 -12.26 -6.04 0.22
N SER A 15 -13.20 -5.26 0.79
CA SER A 15 -14.59 -5.70 0.94
C SER A 15 -15.40 -5.68 -0.35
N GLU A 16 -15.11 -4.74 -1.25
CA GLU A 16 -15.88 -4.51 -2.48
C GLU A 16 -15.21 -5.08 -3.74
N VAL A 17 -13.97 -5.57 -3.62
CA VAL A 17 -13.18 -6.08 -4.73
C VAL A 17 -13.04 -7.59 -4.61
N GLY A 18 -13.75 -8.33 -5.46
CA GLY A 18 -13.70 -9.79 -5.46
C GLY A 18 -14.52 -10.43 -6.57
N TYR A 19 -14.57 -11.77 -6.58
CA TYR A 19 -15.22 -12.56 -7.63
C TYR A 19 -16.72 -12.29 -7.81
N GLY A 20 -17.40 -11.75 -6.79
CA GLY A 20 -18.81 -11.33 -6.88
C GLY A 20 -19.03 -10.08 -7.73
N SER A 21 -17.97 -9.34 -8.10
CA SER A 21 -18.05 -8.13 -8.93
C SER A 21 -16.88 -8.09 -9.94
N PRO A 22 -16.95 -8.88 -11.03
CA PRO A 22 -15.84 -9.05 -11.98
C PRO A 22 -15.32 -7.75 -12.59
N PHE A 23 -16.20 -6.79 -12.89
CA PHE A 23 -15.79 -5.49 -13.43
C PHE A 23 -14.96 -4.69 -12.43
N THR A 24 -15.36 -4.67 -11.16
CA THR A 24 -14.63 -4.01 -10.07
C THR A 24 -13.28 -4.68 -9.82
N LEU A 25 -13.25 -6.01 -9.86
CA LEU A 25 -12.04 -6.81 -9.73
C LEU A 25 -11.03 -6.50 -10.84
N ILE A 26 -11.45 -6.60 -12.10
CA ILE A 26 -10.59 -6.34 -13.27
C ILE A 26 -10.09 -4.89 -13.25
N GLY A 27 -10.99 -3.93 -12.99
CA GLY A 27 -10.64 -2.51 -12.94
C GLY A 27 -9.62 -2.19 -11.84
N SER A 28 -9.78 -2.77 -10.65
CA SER A 28 -8.86 -2.57 -9.53
C SER A 28 -7.49 -3.19 -9.82
N LEU A 29 -7.43 -4.44 -10.28
CA LEU A 29 -6.17 -5.11 -10.65
C LEU A 29 -5.44 -4.37 -11.77
N PHE A 30 -6.16 -3.91 -12.79
CA PHE A 30 -5.57 -3.13 -13.88
C PHE A 30 -4.99 -1.80 -13.38
N PHE A 31 -5.71 -1.10 -12.50
CA PHE A 31 -5.23 0.13 -11.88
C PHE A 31 -3.96 -0.10 -11.05
N GLU A 32 -3.95 -1.13 -10.20
CA GLU A 32 -2.77 -1.48 -9.39
C GLU A 32 -1.56 -1.84 -10.25
N PHE A 33 -1.79 -2.59 -11.34
CA PHE A 33 -0.75 -2.94 -12.30
C PHE A 33 -0.16 -1.70 -12.99
N ILE A 34 -1.00 -0.76 -13.43
CA ILE A 34 -0.54 0.52 -14.00
C ILE A 34 0.29 1.29 -12.98
N LEU A 35 -0.18 1.40 -11.74
CA LEU A 35 0.53 2.10 -10.67
C LEU A 35 1.91 1.48 -10.41
N LEU A 36 2.01 0.14 -10.35
CA LEU A 36 3.28 -0.56 -10.21
C LEU A 36 4.23 -0.27 -11.37
N ILE A 37 3.76 -0.36 -12.62
CA ILE A 37 4.57 -0.03 -13.79
C ILE A 37 5.08 1.41 -13.69
N ALA A 38 4.18 2.35 -13.40
CA ALA A 38 4.53 3.77 -13.30
C ALA A 38 5.54 4.04 -12.18
N LEU A 39 5.45 3.34 -11.04
CA LEU A 39 6.43 3.41 -9.96
C LEU A 39 7.81 2.88 -10.37
N TYR A 40 7.91 1.87 -11.24
CA TYR A 40 9.18 1.20 -11.53
C TYR A 40 9.79 1.46 -12.89
N ILE A 41 9.07 2.14 -13.79
CA ILE A 41 9.54 2.41 -15.13
C ILE A 41 10.94 3.09 -15.08
N PRO A 42 11.98 2.50 -15.70
CA PRO A 42 13.37 2.93 -15.50
C PRO A 42 13.71 4.14 -16.39
N ILE A 43 12.87 5.19 -16.36
CA ILE A 43 13.04 6.42 -17.12
C ILE A 43 13.42 7.52 -16.12
N GLN A 44 14.66 8.01 -16.18
CA GLN A 44 15.17 9.03 -15.25
C GLN A 44 14.32 10.30 -15.23
N MET A 45 13.78 10.71 -16.38
CA MET A 45 12.87 11.87 -16.48
C MET A 45 11.58 11.71 -15.66
N LEU A 46 11.18 10.48 -15.35
CA LEU A 46 9.99 10.19 -14.54
C LEU A 46 10.30 10.03 -13.05
N GLY A 47 11.55 10.22 -12.61
CA GLY A 47 11.92 10.07 -11.19
C GLY A 47 11.10 10.98 -10.26
N GLY A 48 10.94 12.26 -10.63
CA GLY A 48 10.08 13.19 -9.88
C GLY A 48 8.61 12.77 -9.89
N PHE A 49 8.11 12.27 -11.03
CA PHE A 49 6.74 11.74 -11.10
C PHE A 49 6.56 10.52 -10.19
N GLN A 50 7.53 9.63 -10.09
CA GLN A 50 7.51 8.47 -9.20
C GLN A 50 7.49 8.87 -7.72
N GLU A 51 8.18 9.95 -7.34
CA GLU A 51 8.08 10.53 -5.99
C GLU A 51 6.65 11.02 -5.71
N LEU A 52 6.07 11.81 -6.62
CA LEU A 52 4.69 12.28 -6.47
C LEU A 52 3.70 11.11 -6.41
N LEU A 53 3.86 10.13 -7.29
CA LEU A 53 3.02 8.93 -7.36
C LEU A 53 3.08 8.12 -6.06
N LEU A 54 4.25 8.00 -5.43
CA LEU A 54 4.41 7.36 -4.13
C LEU A 54 3.61 8.08 -3.04
N ALA A 55 3.69 9.41 -2.99
CA ALA A 55 2.93 10.21 -2.04
C ALA A 55 1.41 10.06 -2.25
N GLY A 56 0.96 10.14 -3.50
CA GLY A 56 -0.44 9.98 -3.87
C GLY A 56 -0.98 8.57 -3.61
N GLY A 57 -0.23 7.53 -3.98
CA GLY A 57 -0.63 6.14 -3.87
C GLY A 57 -0.85 5.68 -2.42
N GLY A 58 0.00 6.10 -1.48
CA GLY A 58 -0.24 5.83 -0.06
C GLY A 58 -1.53 6.48 0.45
N MET A 59 -1.80 7.71 0.01
CA MET A 59 -3.03 8.43 0.38
C MET A 59 -4.28 7.88 -0.29
N TYR A 60 -4.17 7.31 -1.49
CA TYR A 60 -5.27 6.60 -2.17
C TYR A 60 -5.82 5.48 -1.28
N TYR A 61 -4.94 4.58 -0.83
CA TYR A 61 -5.34 3.45 0.01
C TYR A 61 -5.86 3.89 1.38
N MET A 62 -5.19 4.84 2.02
CA MET A 62 -5.67 5.42 3.29
C MET A 62 -7.08 6.04 3.12
N THR A 63 -7.31 6.76 2.03
CA THR A 63 -8.62 7.37 1.74
C THR A 63 -9.69 6.29 1.54
N LEU A 64 -9.41 5.25 0.76
CA LEU A 64 -10.35 4.14 0.57
C LEU A 64 -10.70 3.42 1.89
N HIS A 65 -9.75 3.34 2.83
CA HIS A 65 -10.05 2.81 4.16
C HIS A 65 -10.93 3.76 4.96
N ILE A 66 -10.62 5.05 4.99
CA ILE A 66 -11.46 6.05 5.69
C ILE A 66 -12.89 6.05 5.13
N LEU A 67 -13.03 5.97 3.80
CA LEU A 67 -14.35 5.93 3.15
C LEU A 67 -15.16 4.66 3.48
N SER A 68 -14.55 3.59 4.00
CA SER A 68 -15.29 2.41 4.47
C SER A 68 -16.12 2.66 5.74
N TYR A 69 -15.83 3.75 6.46
CA TYR A 69 -16.59 4.22 7.62
C TYR A 69 -17.79 5.10 7.21
N ILE A 70 -17.86 5.51 5.95
CA ILE A 70 -18.96 6.31 5.40
C ILE A 70 -19.84 5.37 4.57
N PRO A 71 -21.18 5.37 4.74
CA PRO A 71 -22.06 4.51 3.97
C PRO A 71 -22.23 5.03 2.53
N ILE A 72 -21.18 4.91 1.72
CA ILE A 72 -21.21 5.23 0.29
C ILE A 72 -21.63 3.95 -0.46
N PRO A 73 -22.78 3.94 -1.16
CA PRO A 73 -23.39 2.70 -1.65
C PRO A 73 -22.67 2.06 -2.85
N LEU A 74 -21.71 2.74 -3.47
CA LEU A 74 -21.02 2.26 -4.68
C LEU A 74 -19.51 2.42 -4.56
N TYR A 75 -18.78 1.31 -4.65
CA TYR A 75 -17.31 1.29 -4.64
C TYR A 75 -16.69 2.26 -5.66
N PHE A 76 -17.27 2.36 -6.86
CA PHE A 76 -16.79 3.26 -7.91
C PHE A 76 -16.73 4.73 -7.45
N ILE A 77 -17.69 5.17 -6.63
CA ILE A 77 -17.69 6.54 -6.07
C ILE A 77 -16.51 6.69 -5.10
N SER A 78 -16.34 5.74 -4.18
CA SER A 78 -15.23 5.75 -3.22
C SER A 78 -13.86 5.72 -3.91
N ALA A 79 -13.70 4.88 -4.94
CA ALA A 79 -12.49 4.81 -5.75
C ALA A 79 -12.22 6.11 -6.52
N SER A 80 -13.27 6.75 -7.05
CA SER A 80 -13.15 8.04 -7.74
C SER A 80 -12.73 9.15 -6.77
N ILE A 81 -13.32 9.22 -5.57
CA ILE A 81 -12.93 10.19 -4.53
C ILE A 81 -11.47 9.95 -4.14
N ALA A 82 -11.08 8.71 -3.83
CA ALA A 82 -9.72 8.37 -3.46
C ALA A 82 -8.72 8.70 -4.58
N PHE A 83 -9.09 8.49 -5.85
CA PHE A 83 -8.27 8.86 -6.99
C PHE A 83 -8.11 10.37 -7.12
N LEU A 84 -9.17 11.16 -6.91
CA LEU A 84 -9.08 12.62 -6.91
C LEU A 84 -8.19 13.13 -5.76
N ILE A 85 -8.29 12.53 -4.58
CA ILE A 85 -7.41 12.84 -3.44
C ILE A 85 -5.96 12.48 -3.77
N MET A 86 -5.70 11.33 -4.39
CA MET A 86 -4.38 10.94 -4.87
C MET A 86 -3.80 12.01 -5.80
N ILE A 87 -4.56 12.48 -6.80
CA ILE A 87 -4.12 13.55 -7.71
C ILE A 87 -3.88 14.86 -6.97
N ALA A 88 -4.77 15.26 -6.06
CA ALA A 88 -4.59 16.47 -5.26
C ALA A 88 -3.29 16.40 -4.44
N VAL A 89 -3.06 15.27 -3.76
CA VAL A 89 -1.83 15.00 -3.00
C VAL A 89 -0.60 15.06 -3.89
N MET A 90 -0.64 14.50 -5.10
CA MET A 90 0.45 14.60 -6.08
C MET A 90 0.74 16.05 -6.45
N VAL A 91 -0.29 16.87 -6.67
CA VAL A 91 -0.13 18.30 -6.98
C VAL A 91 0.49 19.06 -5.81
N PHE A 92 -0.01 18.87 -4.59
CA PHE A 92 0.55 19.50 -3.38
C PHE A 92 1.97 19.02 -3.08
N SER A 93 2.29 17.76 -3.38
CA SER A 93 3.61 17.16 -3.18
C SER A 93 4.69 17.71 -4.12
N LYS A 94 4.35 18.56 -5.09
CA LYS A 94 5.37 19.37 -5.78
C LYS A 94 6.15 20.26 -4.80
N ASN A 95 5.53 20.63 -3.68
CA ASN A 95 6.23 21.22 -2.55
C ASN A 95 6.89 20.11 -1.72
N GLU A 96 8.21 20.22 -1.52
CA GLU A 96 8.96 19.19 -0.80
C GLU A 96 8.44 18.94 0.63
N LYS A 97 7.92 19.97 1.33
CA LYS A 97 7.37 19.79 2.68
C LYS A 97 6.16 18.87 2.67
N PHE A 98 5.26 19.07 1.71
CA PHE A 98 4.05 18.25 1.57
C PHE A 98 4.36 16.85 1.05
N TYR A 99 5.32 16.70 0.13
CA TYR A 99 5.81 15.39 -0.28
C TYR A 99 6.22 14.52 0.91
N ASN A 100 6.99 15.09 1.84
CA ASN A 100 7.44 14.35 3.03
C ASN A 100 6.28 13.98 3.95
N LEU A 101 5.36 14.93 4.14
CA LEU A 101 4.19 14.72 4.97
C LEU A 101 3.36 13.55 4.43
N PHE A 102 3.00 13.59 3.15
CA PHE A 102 2.12 12.59 2.55
C PHE A 102 2.79 11.22 2.38
N THR A 103 4.07 11.16 2.00
CA THR A 103 4.80 9.87 1.96
C THR A 103 4.92 9.22 3.33
N ALA A 104 5.21 10.01 4.37
CA ALA A 104 5.28 9.52 5.74
C ALA A 104 3.91 9.06 6.25
N ILE A 105 2.84 9.83 6.02
CA ILE A 105 1.47 9.47 6.42
C ILE A 105 1.04 8.17 5.74
N GLY A 106 1.18 8.07 4.41
CA GLY A 106 0.78 6.88 3.66
C GLY A 106 1.54 5.63 4.08
N SER A 107 2.86 5.75 4.30
CA SER A 107 3.68 4.61 4.76
C SER A 107 3.36 4.21 6.19
N ALA A 108 3.16 5.19 7.09
CA ALA A 108 2.75 4.94 8.46
C ALA A 108 1.40 4.26 8.55
N TYR A 109 0.44 4.67 7.72
CA TYR A 109 -0.86 4.03 7.58
C TYR A 109 -0.71 2.55 7.21
N ILE A 110 0.01 2.23 6.12
CA ILE A 110 0.18 0.85 5.64
C ILE A 110 0.86 -0.02 6.70
N VAL A 111 1.97 0.44 7.29
CA VAL A 111 2.71 -0.32 8.31
C VAL A 111 1.83 -0.57 9.53
N THR A 112 1.10 0.45 9.99
CA THR A 112 0.20 0.32 11.14
C THR A 112 -0.93 -0.64 10.85
N TYR A 113 -1.51 -0.55 9.65
CA TYR A 113 -2.56 -1.47 9.19
C TYR A 113 -2.07 -2.93 9.19
N MET A 114 -0.88 -3.19 8.65
CA MET A 114 -0.26 -4.52 8.67
C MET A 114 -0.04 -5.03 10.10
N ILE A 115 0.45 -4.18 11.01
CA ILE A 115 0.66 -4.55 12.42
C ILE A 115 -0.68 -4.88 13.11
N VAL A 116 -1.72 -4.08 12.88
CA VAL A 116 -3.04 -4.29 13.48
C VAL A 116 -3.68 -5.59 12.98
N ILE A 117 -3.53 -5.91 11.69
CA ILE A 117 -3.94 -7.20 11.12
C ILE A 117 -3.15 -8.34 11.78
N LEU A 118 -1.82 -8.26 11.81
CA LEU A 118 -0.96 -9.31 12.37
C LEU A 118 -1.33 -9.64 13.82
N LEU A 119 -1.45 -8.60 14.65
CA LEU A 119 -1.71 -8.73 16.08
C LEU A 119 -3.19 -8.88 16.40
N ASN A 120 -4.05 -8.86 15.38
CA ASN A 120 -5.50 -8.97 15.50
C ASN A 120 -6.08 -8.02 16.56
N MET A 121 -5.64 -6.74 16.54
CA MET A 121 -5.96 -5.76 17.57
C MET A 121 -7.34 -5.10 17.34
N PRO A 122 -8.34 -5.30 18.22
CA PRO A 122 -9.75 -4.95 17.95
C PRO A 122 -10.12 -3.47 18.03
N ARG A 123 -9.17 -2.53 18.00
CA ARG A 123 -9.47 -1.13 18.39
C ARG A 123 -8.74 -0.06 17.59
N ILE A 124 -9.52 0.87 17.05
CA ILE A 124 -9.04 2.14 16.47
C ILE A 124 -8.18 2.96 17.45
N PHE A 125 -8.43 2.81 18.76
CA PHE A 125 -7.65 3.45 19.82
C PHE A 125 -6.21 2.94 19.92
N VAL A 126 -5.90 1.75 19.38
CA VAL A 126 -4.52 1.25 19.27
C VAL A 126 -3.91 1.62 17.92
N PHE A 127 -4.74 1.68 16.87
CA PHE A 127 -4.32 2.11 15.53
C PHE A 127 -3.75 3.53 15.53
N LEU A 128 -4.44 4.52 16.12
CA LEU A 128 -4.01 5.92 16.05
C LEU A 128 -2.65 6.19 16.73
N PRO A 129 -2.39 5.73 17.97
CA PRO A 129 -1.06 5.87 18.58
C PRO A 129 0.05 5.20 17.76
N LEU A 130 -0.19 3.98 17.25
CA LEU A 130 0.79 3.29 16.41
C LEU A 130 1.06 4.07 15.11
N MET A 131 0.03 4.61 14.48
CA MET A 131 0.16 5.45 13.29
C MET A 131 0.96 6.72 13.57
N ILE A 132 0.74 7.38 14.72
CA ILE A 132 1.51 8.57 15.13
C ILE A 132 2.99 8.20 15.33
N VAL A 133 3.27 7.10 16.03
CA VAL A 133 4.65 6.65 16.25
C VAL A 133 5.34 6.30 14.93
N ALA A 134 4.68 5.55 14.05
CA ALA A 134 5.20 5.21 12.73
C ALA A 134 5.43 6.46 11.88
N PHE A 135 4.49 7.40 11.88
CA PHE A 135 4.59 8.67 11.16
C PHE A 135 5.80 9.50 11.62
N LEU A 136 5.96 9.71 12.93
CA LEU A 136 7.11 10.41 13.49
C LEU A 136 8.43 9.69 13.15
N GLY A 137 8.42 8.35 13.18
CA GLY A 137 9.53 7.52 12.73
C GLY A 137 9.94 7.80 11.29
N PHE A 138 9.00 7.82 10.34
CA PHE A 138 9.27 8.16 8.94
C PHE A 138 9.77 9.60 8.77
N VAL A 139 9.17 10.56 9.49
CA VAL A 139 9.60 11.97 9.46
C VAL A 139 11.05 12.12 9.92
N VAL A 140 11.44 11.45 11.01
CA VAL A 140 12.83 11.44 11.50
C VAL A 140 13.76 10.72 10.51
N PHE A 141 13.34 9.55 10.00
CA PHE A 141 14.15 8.75 9.08
C PHE A 141 14.50 9.51 7.80
N LYS A 142 13.57 10.31 7.27
CA LYS A 142 13.81 11.16 6.10
C LYS A 142 14.92 12.17 6.33
N LYS A 143 14.99 12.78 7.53
CA LYS A 143 16.04 13.76 7.87
C LYS A 143 17.44 13.14 7.84
N THR A 144 17.54 11.85 8.15
CA THR A 144 18.82 11.14 8.19
C THR A 144 19.24 10.63 6.81
N LYS A 145 18.33 10.01 6.03
CA LYS A 145 18.68 9.38 4.74
C LYS A 145 17.54 9.46 3.72
N ARG A 146 17.42 10.56 2.96
CA ARG A 146 16.35 10.79 1.96
C ARG A 146 16.20 9.65 0.94
N ALA A 147 17.31 9.19 0.35
CA ALA A 147 17.27 8.12 -0.66
C ALA A 147 16.76 6.79 -0.08
N MET A 148 17.19 6.45 1.13
CA MET A 148 16.74 5.25 1.84
C MET A 148 15.27 5.36 2.26
N HIS A 149 14.85 6.53 2.73
CA HIS A 149 13.45 6.81 3.05
C HIS A 149 12.55 6.59 1.84
N TYR A 150 12.92 7.16 0.68
CA TYR A 150 12.18 6.92 -0.57
C TYR A 150 12.09 5.43 -0.91
N ALA A 151 13.21 4.70 -0.85
CA ALA A 151 13.24 3.28 -1.14
C ALA A 151 12.36 2.46 -0.18
N VAL A 152 12.37 2.77 1.12
CA VAL A 152 11.54 2.10 2.13
C VAL A 152 10.06 2.41 1.94
N CYS A 153 9.68 3.68 1.74
CA CYS A 153 8.29 4.05 1.50
C CYS A 153 7.74 3.39 0.23
N LYS A 154 8.56 3.36 -0.83
CA LYS A 154 8.21 2.67 -2.08
C LYS A 154 8.06 1.17 -1.90
N ALA A 155 8.92 0.56 -1.09
CA ALA A 155 8.83 -0.85 -0.71
C ALA A 155 7.57 -1.19 0.08
N ILE A 156 7.20 -0.35 1.05
CA ILE A 156 5.96 -0.50 1.82
C ILE A 156 4.74 -0.43 0.91
N LEU A 157 4.66 0.60 0.05
CA LEU A 157 3.53 0.72 -0.88
C LEU A 157 3.49 -0.47 -1.86
N THR A 158 4.64 -0.88 -2.39
CA THR A 158 4.71 -2.00 -3.36
C THR A 158 4.33 -3.32 -2.72
N GLY A 159 4.84 -3.61 -1.51
CA GLY A 159 4.48 -4.82 -0.78
C GLY A 159 2.99 -4.87 -0.51
N PHE A 160 2.40 -3.74 -0.12
CA PHE A 160 0.98 -3.62 0.11
C PHE A 160 0.13 -3.85 -1.14
N MET A 161 0.50 -3.23 -2.27
CA MET A 161 -0.19 -3.42 -3.54
C MET A 161 -0.15 -4.88 -4.00
N LEU A 162 1.02 -5.51 -3.92
CA LEU A 162 1.17 -6.91 -4.32
C LEU A 162 0.35 -7.85 -3.43
N ASP A 163 0.28 -7.56 -2.13
CA ASP A 163 -0.59 -8.28 -1.21
C ASP A 163 -2.06 -8.20 -1.62
N LEU A 164 -2.56 -6.99 -1.95
CA LEU A 164 -3.93 -6.79 -2.44
C LEU A 164 -4.18 -7.57 -3.74
N MET A 165 -3.28 -7.46 -4.72
CA MET A 165 -3.40 -8.20 -5.97
C MET A 165 -3.48 -9.71 -5.72
N ILE A 166 -2.63 -10.25 -4.83
CA ILE A 166 -2.65 -11.68 -4.48
C ILE A 166 -3.95 -12.04 -3.75
N ASP A 167 -4.45 -11.17 -2.85
CA ASP A 167 -5.72 -11.39 -2.13
C ASP A 167 -6.90 -11.48 -3.10
N HIS A 168 -6.94 -10.60 -4.09
CA HIS A 168 -8.00 -10.54 -5.10
C HIS A 168 -7.93 -11.68 -6.13
N LEU A 169 -6.71 -12.15 -6.44
CA LEU A 169 -6.49 -13.21 -7.42
C LEU A 169 -6.56 -14.62 -6.83
N LEU A 170 -6.41 -14.78 -5.51
CA LEU A 170 -6.53 -16.06 -4.84
C LEU A 170 -7.93 -16.23 -4.24
N PRO A 171 -8.55 -17.42 -4.38
CA PRO A 171 -9.87 -17.71 -3.80
C PRO A 171 -9.85 -17.76 -2.25
N VAL A 172 -8.66 -17.68 -1.65
CA VAL A 172 -8.48 -17.73 -0.20
C VAL A 172 -8.87 -16.40 0.45
N ALA A 173 -8.74 -15.25 -0.21
CA ALA A 173 -8.99 -13.92 0.35
C ALA A 173 -8.38 -13.77 1.76
N TYR A 174 -7.09 -14.10 1.89
CA TYR A 174 -6.38 -14.22 3.16
C TYR A 174 -6.30 -12.88 3.92
N MET A 175 -6.05 -11.74 3.27
CA MET A 175 -6.09 -10.43 3.93
C MET A 175 -7.49 -10.09 4.42
N THR A 176 -8.50 -10.29 3.56
CA THR A 176 -9.89 -10.04 3.94
C THR A 176 -10.29 -10.89 5.15
N LYS A 177 -9.92 -12.18 5.16
CA LYS A 177 -10.18 -13.11 6.27
C LYS A 177 -9.39 -12.80 7.53
N SER A 178 -8.25 -12.12 7.42
CA SER A 178 -7.43 -11.70 8.57
C SER A 178 -8.11 -10.63 9.44
N HIS A 179 -9.22 -10.04 8.97
CA HIS A 179 -10.02 -9.09 9.76
C HIS A 179 -11.02 -9.76 10.70
N PHE A 180 -11.28 -11.07 10.56
CA PHE A 180 -12.34 -11.75 11.30
C PHE A 180 -11.77 -12.67 12.39
N SER A 181 -12.19 -12.43 13.64
CA SER A 181 -11.78 -13.23 14.81
C SER A 181 -12.50 -14.59 14.84
N GLY A 182 -11.77 -15.71 14.87
CA GLY A 182 -12.38 -17.05 14.99
C GLY A 182 -12.52 -17.84 13.69
N THR A 183 -11.84 -17.43 12.62
CA THR A 183 -11.58 -18.35 11.50
C THR A 183 -10.54 -19.39 11.93
N ALA A 184 -10.74 -20.67 11.62
CA ALA A 184 -9.80 -21.75 11.97
C ALA A 184 -8.38 -21.54 11.39
N LEU A 185 -8.24 -20.65 10.40
CA LEU A 185 -7.01 -20.32 9.70
C LEU A 185 -6.51 -18.89 9.97
N MET A 186 -7.04 -18.19 10.99
CA MET A 186 -6.71 -16.79 11.29
C MET A 186 -5.19 -16.55 11.35
N TYR A 187 -4.46 -17.33 12.15
CA TYR A 187 -3.00 -17.19 12.28
C TYR A 187 -2.27 -17.48 10.96
N GLY A 188 -2.77 -18.44 10.17
CA GLY A 188 -2.19 -18.77 8.85
C GLY A 188 -2.39 -17.63 7.85
N ASN A 189 -3.58 -17.02 7.83
CA ASN A 189 -3.87 -15.88 6.97
C ASN A 189 -3.05 -14.65 7.37
N ASN A 190 -2.98 -14.32 8.67
CA ASN A 190 -2.17 -13.22 9.19
C ASN A 190 -0.68 -13.41 8.85
N LEU A 191 -0.17 -14.63 9.03
CA LEU A 191 1.21 -14.96 8.69
C LEU A 191 1.45 -14.82 7.19
N LEU A 192 0.54 -15.32 6.36
CA LEU A 192 0.64 -15.23 4.90
C LEU A 192 0.71 -13.76 4.47
N THR A 193 -0.19 -12.90 4.97
CA THR A 193 -0.17 -11.45 4.73
C THR A 193 1.18 -10.83 5.07
N ILE A 194 1.72 -11.10 6.25
CA ILE A 194 3.00 -10.49 6.62
C ILE A 194 4.16 -11.04 5.78
N VAL A 195 4.17 -12.33 5.48
CA VAL A 195 5.21 -12.94 4.66
C VAL A 195 5.19 -12.38 3.25
N THR A 196 4.03 -12.30 2.61
CA THR A 196 3.91 -11.75 1.25
C THR A 196 4.26 -10.26 1.23
N PHE A 197 3.78 -9.47 2.20
CA PHE A 197 4.10 -8.05 2.35
C PHE A 197 5.60 -7.82 2.48
N VAL A 198 6.26 -8.55 3.39
CA VAL A 198 7.70 -8.40 3.67
C VAL A 198 8.54 -8.88 2.49
N LEU A 199 8.22 -10.03 1.89
CA LEU A 199 8.99 -10.55 0.74
C LEU A 199 8.89 -9.58 -0.44
N ALA A 200 7.69 -9.14 -0.79
CA ALA A 200 7.45 -8.18 -1.86
C ALA A 200 8.14 -6.84 -1.58
N GLY A 201 8.04 -6.33 -0.34
CA GLY A 201 8.70 -5.11 0.10
C GLY A 201 10.22 -5.21 0.04
N VAL A 202 10.82 -6.30 0.52
CA VAL A 202 12.28 -6.51 0.48
C VAL A 202 12.78 -6.58 -0.96
N MET A 203 12.12 -7.32 -1.83
CA MET A 203 12.48 -7.39 -3.26
C MET A 203 12.40 -6.00 -3.91
N SER A 204 11.34 -5.26 -3.63
CA SER A 204 11.15 -3.88 -4.09
C SER A 204 12.25 -2.93 -3.58
N PHE A 205 12.61 -3.03 -2.30
CA PHE A 205 13.64 -2.22 -1.67
C PHE A 205 15.01 -2.48 -2.32
N ILE A 206 15.38 -3.75 -2.46
CA ILE A 206 16.62 -4.18 -3.12
C ILE A 206 16.64 -3.66 -4.56
N TRP A 207 15.56 -3.86 -5.31
CA TRP A 207 15.46 -3.35 -6.67
C TRP A 207 15.65 -1.83 -6.69
N THR A 208 14.95 -1.08 -5.85
CA THR A 208 15.03 0.39 -5.83
C THR A 208 16.44 0.90 -5.52
N CYS A 209 17.14 0.26 -4.57
CA CYS A 209 18.50 0.66 -4.18
C CYS A 209 19.57 0.25 -5.20
N TYR A 210 19.42 -0.89 -5.87
CA TYR A 210 20.49 -1.49 -6.69
C TYR A 210 20.19 -1.49 -8.20
N ARG A 211 19.02 -1.01 -8.63
CA ARG A 211 18.61 -0.99 -10.06
C ARG A 211 19.67 -0.34 -10.95
N ASP A 212 20.18 0.83 -10.58
CA ASP A 212 21.09 1.57 -11.44
C ASP A 212 22.43 0.84 -11.62
N ALA A 213 22.93 0.23 -10.54
CA ALA A 213 24.12 -0.63 -10.60
C ALA A 213 23.87 -1.87 -11.48
N PHE A 214 22.69 -2.50 -11.36
CA PHE A 214 22.29 -3.63 -12.20
C PHE A 214 22.21 -3.24 -13.68
N MET A 215 21.53 -2.14 -14.00
CA MET A 215 21.38 -1.64 -15.37
C MET A 215 22.71 -1.26 -16.01
N ASN A 216 23.63 -0.68 -15.24
CA ASN A 216 24.99 -0.38 -15.71
C ASN A 216 25.77 -1.66 -16.01
N LYS A 217 25.64 -2.70 -15.17
CA LYS A 217 26.25 -4.01 -15.42
C LYS A 217 25.69 -4.68 -16.68
N VAL A 218 24.36 -4.65 -16.88
CA VAL A 218 23.72 -5.16 -18.10
C VAL A 218 24.20 -4.43 -19.36
N LYS A 219 24.31 -3.10 -19.31
CA LYS A 219 24.86 -2.31 -20.43
C LYS A 219 26.30 -2.69 -20.76
N SER A 220 27.13 -3.02 -19.76
CA SER A 220 28.51 -3.43 -19.98
C SER A 220 28.64 -4.77 -20.71
N PHE A 221 27.69 -5.70 -20.51
CA PHE A 221 27.65 -6.97 -21.23
C PHE A 221 27.21 -6.82 -22.69
N ARG A 222 26.35 -5.85 -23.01
CA ARG A 222 25.90 -5.58 -24.38
C ARG A 222 26.94 -4.89 -25.27
N LYS A 223 28.01 -4.35 -24.67
CA LYS A 223 29.11 -3.68 -25.37
C LYS A 223 30.30 -4.62 -25.65
N LYS A 224 30.22 -5.87 -25.20
CA LYS A 224 31.13 -6.96 -25.57
C LYS A 224 30.46 -7.81 -26.64
#